data_AF-A0A7J0FWV5-F1
#
_entry.id   AF-A0A7J0FWV5-F1
#
_cell.length_a   1.000
_cell.length_b   1.000
_cell.length_c   1.000
_cell.angle_alpha   90.00
_cell.angle_beta   90.00
_cell.angle_gamma   90.00
#
_symmetry.space_group_name_H-M   'P 1'
#
loop_
_entity.id
_entity.type
_entity.pdbx_description
1 polymer ?
#
loop_
_entity_poly.entity_id
_entity_poly.type
_entity_poly.pdbx_seq_one_letter_code
_entity_poly.pdbx_strand_id
1 'polypeptide(L)'
;MGAVTLLALGNGAPDVFASVAAVRGGHPRTGFGAILSAGTFVSAFVVGFVAIYAAPFSVDPASFVRDVLFYLISALFLFYVYLSAEIFLWQAVGFVGFYVFFVGFVFWMDGGRRKGGGELGNLVGDVEVRKGLVTEDCESGELLRKLEGGTLDFCFGQVLWKISKLWELPVSVLLKLTIPQASPSEWNRFYRSANIALCPLALLSSCNAFMPLNHPVIFLLPNTHFPLWLVVLFASSSLAVLHFVVEKEPPKTEEIRVVVIAFVMSVFWISTMAGELLNCLGALGALLKLPPALLGLTVLAWGNSVGDLVADVAVAKAGQPAMAMAGCFAGPMFNMLFGLGTALVIQTANVYPEAYELHFHVSIVVAFVFLFLSLMGSLLVVIWYRFRVPRFWGFCLVGLYISFIAVSLVIAKFAA
;
A
#
# COMPACT_ATOMS: atom_id res chain seq x y z
N MET A 1 -4.80 15.18 -5.35
CA MET A 1 -3.73 14.36 -6.01
C MET A 1 -3.01 13.40 -5.08
N GLY A 2 -2.41 13.85 -3.97
CA GLY A 2 -1.48 13.04 -3.17
C GLY A 2 -2.03 11.67 -2.72
N ALA A 3 -3.31 11.60 -2.36
CA ALA A 3 -3.98 10.36 -1.99
C ALA A 3 -4.07 9.32 -3.12
N VAL A 4 -4.33 9.78 -4.34
CA VAL A 4 -4.59 8.90 -5.49
C VAL A 4 -3.29 8.37 -6.10
N THR A 5 -2.17 9.08 -5.89
CA THR A 5 -0.88 8.72 -6.47
C THR A 5 0.13 8.27 -5.43
N LEU A 6 0.45 9.08 -4.42
CA LEU A 6 1.51 8.77 -3.44
C LEU A 6 1.04 7.79 -2.38
N LEU A 7 -0.18 7.95 -1.85
CA LEU A 7 -0.72 6.99 -0.87
C LEU A 7 -0.99 5.64 -1.55
N ALA A 8 -1.58 5.65 -2.74
CA ALA A 8 -1.78 4.44 -3.55
C ALA A 8 -0.47 3.71 -3.86
N LEU A 9 0.59 4.44 -4.25
CA LEU A 9 1.90 3.86 -4.51
C LEU A 9 2.58 3.39 -3.23
N GLY A 10 2.44 4.14 -2.14
CA GLY A 10 3.01 3.81 -0.83
C GLY A 10 2.45 2.51 -0.27
N ASN A 11 1.13 2.37 -0.29
CA ASN A 11 0.44 1.18 0.22
C ASN A 11 0.55 -0.01 -0.74
N GLY A 12 0.48 0.24 -2.05
CA GLY A 12 0.44 -0.82 -3.05
C GLY A 12 1.80 -1.38 -3.47
N ALA A 13 2.90 -0.65 -3.24
CA ALA A 13 4.24 -1.12 -3.61
C ALA A 13 4.62 -2.50 -3.01
N PRO A 14 4.39 -2.77 -1.71
CA PRO A 14 4.54 -4.12 -1.13
C PRO A 14 3.83 -5.21 -1.93
N ASP A 15 2.57 -4.97 -2.31
CA ASP A 15 1.74 -5.93 -3.03
C ASP A 15 2.23 -6.16 -4.45
N VAL A 16 2.74 -5.12 -5.11
CA VAL A 16 3.39 -5.21 -6.42
C VAL A 16 4.61 -6.13 -6.33
N PHE A 17 5.51 -5.91 -5.36
CA PHE A 17 6.70 -6.74 -5.22
C PHE A 17 6.36 -8.20 -4.89
N ALA A 18 5.40 -8.43 -3.99
CA ALA A 18 4.93 -9.77 -3.66
C ALA A 18 4.30 -10.47 -4.87
N SER A 19 3.48 -9.76 -5.64
CA SER A 19 2.80 -10.30 -6.83
C SER A 19 3.79 -10.62 -7.96
N VAL A 20 4.74 -9.72 -8.21
CA VAL A 20 5.82 -9.95 -9.20
C VAL A 20 6.68 -11.14 -8.79
N ALA A 21 7.02 -11.27 -7.50
CA ALA A 21 7.78 -12.41 -6.99
C ALA A 21 6.99 -13.73 -7.11
N ALA A 22 5.70 -13.75 -6.76
CA ALA A 22 4.85 -14.93 -6.86
C ALA A 22 4.66 -15.40 -8.31
N VAL A 23 4.44 -14.44 -9.22
CA VAL A 23 4.29 -14.72 -10.65
C VAL A 23 5.61 -15.23 -11.24
N ARG A 24 6.76 -14.64 -10.89
CA ARG A 24 8.09 -15.13 -11.33
C ARG A 24 8.42 -16.51 -10.75
N GLY A 25 7.96 -16.81 -9.55
CA GLY A 25 8.12 -18.11 -8.89
C GLY A 25 7.26 -19.23 -9.47
N GLY A 26 6.60 -19.03 -10.62
CA GLY A 26 5.82 -20.06 -11.31
C GLY A 26 4.43 -20.32 -10.72
N HIS A 27 3.94 -19.46 -9.82
CA HIS A 27 2.62 -19.59 -9.18
C HIS A 27 1.70 -18.42 -9.56
N PRO A 28 1.28 -18.29 -10.84
CA PRO A 28 0.43 -17.18 -11.31
C PRO A 28 -0.96 -17.17 -10.64
N ARG A 29 -1.46 -18.35 -10.25
CA ARG A 29 -2.79 -18.52 -9.62
C ARG A 29 -2.90 -17.77 -8.30
N THR A 30 -1.84 -17.78 -7.50
CA THR A 30 -1.80 -17.08 -6.22
C THR A 30 -1.74 -15.57 -6.44
N GLY A 31 -1.07 -15.09 -7.49
CA GLY A 31 -1.02 -13.67 -7.84
C GLY A 31 -2.39 -13.08 -8.20
N PHE A 32 -3.10 -13.67 -9.17
CA PHE A 32 -4.44 -13.18 -9.57
C PHE A 32 -5.45 -13.24 -8.43
N GLY A 33 -5.52 -14.38 -7.73
CA GLY A 33 -6.44 -14.56 -6.60
C GLY A 33 -6.14 -13.59 -5.45
N ALA A 34 -4.87 -13.35 -5.14
CA ALA A 34 -4.48 -12.43 -4.08
C ALA A 34 -4.84 -10.98 -4.42
N ILE A 35 -4.50 -10.49 -5.62
CA ILE A 35 -4.78 -9.09 -6.00
C ILE A 35 -6.27 -8.79 -6.06
N LEU A 36 -7.08 -9.71 -6.57
CA LEU A 36 -8.54 -9.53 -6.66
C LEU A 36 -9.23 -9.63 -5.29
N SER A 37 -8.75 -10.54 -4.43
CA SER A 37 -9.27 -10.67 -3.07
C SER A 37 -8.85 -9.50 -2.20
N ALA A 38 -7.60 -9.02 -2.35
CA ALA A 38 -7.12 -7.77 -1.75
C ALA A 38 -7.96 -6.58 -2.24
N GLY A 39 -8.22 -6.49 -3.54
CA GLY A 39 -9.07 -5.44 -4.10
C GLY A 39 -10.48 -5.45 -3.52
N THR A 40 -11.10 -6.62 -3.37
CA THR A 40 -12.42 -6.79 -2.71
C THR A 40 -12.35 -6.46 -1.23
N PHE A 41 -11.27 -6.82 -0.53
CA PHE A 41 -11.07 -6.46 0.88
C PHE A 41 -10.99 -4.94 1.05
N VAL A 42 -10.18 -4.25 0.25
CA VAL A 42 -10.04 -2.80 0.38
C VAL A 42 -11.32 -2.08 -0.05
N SER A 43 -11.88 -2.41 -1.21
CA SER A 43 -13.08 -1.73 -1.74
C SER A 43 -14.36 -2.01 -0.98
N ALA A 44 -14.44 -3.13 -0.23
CA ALA A 44 -15.57 -3.45 0.62
C ALA A 44 -15.27 -3.27 2.11
N PHE A 45 -14.35 -4.05 2.67
CA PHE A 45 -14.11 -4.04 4.11
C PHE A 45 -13.48 -2.72 4.59
N VAL A 46 -12.40 -2.25 3.95
CA VAL A 46 -11.70 -1.03 4.36
C VAL A 46 -12.58 0.20 4.15
N VAL A 47 -13.17 0.36 2.96
CA VAL A 47 -14.18 1.40 2.69
C VAL A 47 -15.32 1.33 3.71
N GLY A 48 -15.76 0.11 4.06
CA GLY A 48 -16.78 -0.14 5.07
C GLY A 48 -16.41 0.42 6.45
N PHE A 49 -15.20 0.16 6.92
CA PHE A 49 -14.69 0.69 8.19
C PHE A 49 -14.50 2.20 8.18
N VAL A 50 -13.94 2.75 7.09
CA VAL A 50 -13.82 4.20 6.89
C VAL A 50 -15.19 4.87 6.96
N ALA A 51 -16.20 4.29 6.31
CA ALA A 51 -17.57 4.77 6.35
C ALA A 51 -18.19 4.62 7.75
N ILE A 52 -18.02 3.49 8.46
CA ILE A 52 -18.56 3.32 9.81
C ILE A 52 -17.98 4.36 10.78
N TYR A 53 -16.68 4.59 10.70
CA TYR A 53 -15.98 5.47 11.63
C TYR A 53 -16.25 6.96 11.34
N ALA A 54 -16.09 7.37 10.08
CA ALA A 54 -16.04 8.78 9.73
C ALA A 54 -17.33 9.33 9.10
N ALA A 55 -18.28 8.48 8.66
CA ALA A 55 -19.52 8.99 8.11
C ALA A 55 -20.36 9.73 9.18
N PRO A 56 -21.25 10.66 8.79
CA PRO A 56 -21.43 11.15 7.42
C PRO A 56 -20.32 12.13 7.00
N PHE A 57 -19.77 11.94 5.81
CA PHE A 57 -18.84 12.88 5.17
C PHE A 57 -19.16 13.04 3.68
N SER A 58 -18.74 14.16 3.11
CA SER A 58 -18.87 14.45 1.67
C SER A 58 -17.60 14.11 0.91
N VAL A 59 -17.76 13.61 -0.31
CA VAL A 59 -16.66 13.38 -1.26
C VAL A 59 -16.79 14.33 -2.45
N ASP A 60 -15.66 14.67 -3.06
CA ASP A 60 -15.67 15.47 -4.30
C ASP A 60 -16.27 14.65 -5.45
N PRO A 61 -17.35 15.11 -6.11
CA PRO A 61 -18.03 14.36 -7.16
C PRO A 61 -17.13 13.91 -8.30
N ALA A 62 -16.29 14.82 -8.80
CA ALA A 62 -15.44 14.56 -9.96
C ALA A 62 -14.34 13.54 -9.64
N SER A 63 -13.67 13.70 -8.50
CA SER A 63 -12.60 12.78 -8.08
C SER A 63 -13.16 11.39 -7.75
N PHE A 64 -14.27 11.32 -7.00
CA PHE A 64 -14.89 10.05 -6.63
C PHE A 64 -15.37 9.26 -7.86
N VAL A 65 -16.12 9.91 -8.76
CA VAL A 65 -16.64 9.24 -9.97
C VAL A 65 -15.49 8.80 -10.86
N ARG A 66 -14.47 9.65 -11.04
CA ARG A 66 -13.26 9.27 -11.78
C ARG A 66 -12.62 8.02 -11.18
N ASP A 67 -12.28 8.03 -9.89
CA ASP A 67 -11.50 6.95 -9.27
C ASP A 67 -12.25 5.62 -9.30
N VAL A 68 -13.56 5.63 -8.98
CA VAL A 68 -14.38 4.42 -9.00
C VAL A 68 -14.64 3.93 -10.43
N LEU A 69 -14.88 4.82 -11.41
CA LEU A 69 -15.07 4.41 -12.81
C LEU A 69 -13.81 3.85 -13.44
N PHE A 70 -12.65 4.49 -13.24
CA PHE A 70 -11.39 3.97 -13.75
C PHE A 70 -11.07 2.62 -13.13
N TYR A 71 -11.34 2.43 -11.83
CA TYR A 71 -11.15 1.13 -11.20
C TYR A 71 -12.14 0.09 -11.76
N LEU A 72 -13.40 0.45 -11.97
CA LEU A 72 -14.40 -0.43 -12.59
C LEU A 72 -14.00 -0.85 -14.01
N ILE A 73 -13.54 0.08 -14.84
CA ILE A 73 -13.06 -0.19 -16.20
C ILE A 73 -11.82 -1.09 -16.17
N SER A 74 -10.90 -0.84 -15.22
CA SER A 74 -9.71 -1.68 -15.02
C SER A 74 -10.08 -3.11 -14.67
N ALA A 75 -11.00 -3.29 -13.72
CA ALA A 75 -11.49 -4.59 -13.30
C ALA A 75 -12.25 -5.31 -14.43
N LEU A 76 -13.04 -4.59 -15.24
CA LEU A 76 -13.70 -5.14 -16.43
C LEU A 76 -12.69 -5.57 -17.50
N PHE A 77 -11.65 -4.77 -17.74
CA PHE A 77 -10.59 -5.12 -18.69
C PHE A 77 -9.83 -6.37 -18.25
N LEU A 78 -9.49 -6.47 -16.95
CA LEU A 78 -8.87 -7.67 -16.40
C LEU A 78 -9.78 -8.89 -16.45
N PHE A 79 -11.07 -8.71 -16.18
CA PHE A 79 -12.06 -9.78 -16.28
C PHE A 79 -12.21 -10.27 -17.71
N TYR A 80 -12.20 -9.38 -18.71
CA TYR A 80 -12.22 -9.75 -20.13
C TYR A 80 -11.00 -10.58 -20.53
N VAL A 81 -9.80 -10.15 -20.14
CA VAL A 81 -8.55 -10.91 -20.40
C VAL A 81 -8.62 -12.28 -19.70
N TYR A 82 -9.13 -12.33 -18.48
CA TYR A 82 -9.31 -13.57 -17.75
C TYR A 82 -10.29 -14.53 -18.45
N LEU A 83 -11.42 -14.01 -18.97
CA LEU A 83 -12.39 -14.80 -19.75
C LEU A 83 -11.85 -15.28 -21.10
N SER A 84 -10.84 -14.60 -21.63
CA SER A 84 -10.20 -14.99 -22.89
C SER A 84 -9.26 -16.18 -22.73
N ALA A 85 -8.96 -16.61 -21.50
CA ALA A 85 -8.04 -17.71 -21.15
C ALA A 85 -6.59 -17.55 -21.67
N GLU A 86 -6.31 -16.48 -22.40
CA GLU A 86 -5.06 -16.21 -23.08
C GLU A 86 -4.72 -14.74 -22.87
N ILE A 87 -3.48 -14.46 -22.49
CA ILE A 87 -2.97 -13.10 -22.42
C ILE A 87 -1.80 -12.88 -23.38
N PHE A 88 -1.94 -11.86 -24.23
CA PHE A 88 -0.89 -11.42 -25.14
C PHE A 88 -0.07 -10.29 -24.50
N LEU A 89 1.20 -10.16 -24.94
CA LEU A 89 2.09 -9.09 -24.48
C LEU A 89 1.48 -7.70 -24.62
N TRP A 90 0.75 -7.42 -25.70
CA TRP A 90 0.13 -6.11 -25.91
C TRP A 90 -0.99 -5.81 -24.90
N GLN A 91 -1.73 -6.83 -24.43
CA GLN A 91 -2.73 -6.68 -23.39
C GLN A 91 -2.06 -6.41 -22.04
N ALA A 92 -0.97 -7.12 -21.74
CA ALA A 92 -0.16 -6.91 -20.54
C ALA A 92 0.41 -5.48 -20.48
N VAL A 93 1.00 -5.01 -21.59
CA VAL A 93 1.47 -3.62 -21.73
C VAL A 93 0.30 -2.64 -21.64
N GLY A 94 -0.88 -3.02 -22.15
CA GLY A 94 -2.12 -2.27 -22.05
C GLY A 94 -2.53 -1.94 -20.61
N PHE A 95 -2.39 -2.87 -19.66
CA PHE A 95 -2.68 -2.60 -18.23
C PHE A 95 -1.78 -1.49 -17.66
N VAL A 96 -0.48 -1.59 -17.89
CA VAL A 96 0.50 -0.59 -17.43
C VAL A 96 0.25 0.75 -18.10
N GLY A 97 0.00 0.75 -19.42
CA GLY A 97 -0.35 1.94 -20.18
C GLY A 97 -1.63 2.61 -19.69
N PHE A 98 -2.64 1.82 -19.32
CA PHE A 98 -3.89 2.35 -18.76
C PHE A 98 -3.69 3.03 -17.41
N TYR A 99 -2.80 2.51 -16.55
CA TYR A 99 -2.44 3.18 -15.29
C TYR A 99 -1.72 4.51 -15.55
N VAL A 100 -0.74 4.53 -16.46
CA VAL A 100 -0.04 5.76 -16.83
C VAL A 100 -1.02 6.81 -17.38
N PHE A 101 -1.97 6.38 -18.21
CA PHE A 101 -3.06 7.22 -18.69
C PHE A 101 -3.93 7.75 -17.55
N PHE A 102 -4.35 6.90 -16.61
CA PHE A 102 -5.11 7.31 -15.43
C PHE A 102 -4.37 8.38 -14.62
N VAL A 103 -3.09 8.15 -14.32
CA VAL A 103 -2.25 9.11 -13.58
C VAL A 103 -2.18 10.44 -14.35
N GLY A 104 -1.90 10.41 -15.65
CA GLY A 104 -1.90 11.60 -16.50
C GLY A 104 -3.24 12.35 -16.50
N PHE A 105 -4.35 11.61 -16.53
CA PHE A 105 -5.70 12.17 -16.47
C PHE A 105 -5.99 12.83 -15.11
N VAL A 106 -5.54 12.25 -14.01
CA VAL A 106 -5.62 12.86 -12.66
C VAL A 106 -4.86 14.19 -12.62
N PHE A 107 -3.62 14.21 -13.13
CA PHE A 107 -2.82 15.43 -13.19
C PHE A 107 -3.44 16.50 -14.07
N TRP A 108 -4.01 16.11 -15.21
CA TRP A 108 -4.70 17.04 -16.11
C TRP A 108 -5.93 17.66 -15.45
N MET A 109 -6.76 16.85 -14.79
CA MET A 109 -7.97 17.30 -14.11
C MET A 109 -7.66 18.28 -12.96
N ASP A 110 -6.62 17.99 -12.17
CA ASP A 110 -6.25 18.86 -11.04
C ASP A 110 -5.50 20.13 -11.50
N GLY A 111 -4.70 20.02 -12.56
CA GLY A 111 -4.09 21.18 -13.23
C GLY A 111 -5.12 22.15 -13.80
N GLY A 112 -6.25 21.64 -14.31
CA GLY A 112 -7.38 22.45 -14.74
C GLY A 112 -8.08 23.19 -13.60
N ARG A 113 -8.19 22.56 -12.42
CA ARG A 113 -8.79 23.17 -11.22
C ARG A 113 -7.97 24.33 -10.66
N ARG A 114 -6.63 24.19 -10.63
CA ARG A 114 -5.71 25.25 -10.19
C ARG A 114 -5.75 26.50 -11.07
N LYS A 115 -6.08 26.37 -12.35
CA LYS A 115 -6.23 27.52 -13.27
C LYS A 115 -7.59 28.23 -13.13
N GLY A 116 -8.62 27.56 -12.60
CA GLY A 116 -9.98 28.09 -12.47
C GLY A 116 -10.34 28.66 -11.09
N GLY A 117 -9.60 28.32 -10.03
CA GLY A 117 -9.82 28.80 -8.67
C GLY A 117 -8.52 29.32 -8.05
N GLY A 118 -8.29 30.63 -8.12
CA GLY A 118 -7.12 31.29 -7.55
C GLY A 118 -7.05 31.16 -6.04
N GLU A 119 -5.82 30.97 -5.53
CA GLU A 119 -5.23 31.20 -4.20
C GLU A 119 -5.95 30.74 -2.91
N LEU A 120 -7.28 30.70 -2.84
CA LEU A 120 -8.03 30.38 -1.63
C LEU A 120 -8.06 28.87 -1.29
N GLY A 121 -7.97 27.99 -2.31
CA GLY A 121 -7.98 26.53 -2.12
C GLY A 121 -6.67 25.96 -1.57
N ASN A 122 -5.52 26.56 -1.93
CA ASN A 122 -4.22 26.12 -1.42
C ASN A 122 -4.03 26.51 0.06
N LEU A 123 -4.51 27.69 0.47
CA LEU A 123 -4.44 28.14 1.87
C LEU A 123 -5.32 27.31 2.81
N VAL A 124 -6.51 26.89 2.38
CA VAL A 124 -7.39 26.04 3.19
C VAL A 124 -6.83 24.62 3.30
N GLY A 125 -6.32 24.05 2.21
CA GLY A 125 -5.70 22.72 2.21
C GLY A 125 -4.45 22.62 3.09
N ASP A 126 -3.54 23.60 3.00
CA ASP A 126 -2.33 23.63 3.85
C ASP A 126 -2.66 23.90 5.33
N VAL A 127 -3.72 24.68 5.61
CA VAL A 127 -4.18 24.95 6.99
C VAL A 127 -4.90 23.74 7.60
N GLU A 128 -5.66 22.96 6.83
CA GLU A 128 -6.32 21.72 7.29
C GLU A 128 -5.31 20.59 7.51
N VAL A 129 -4.32 20.42 6.62
CA VAL A 129 -3.23 19.45 6.82
C VAL A 129 -2.38 19.81 8.04
N ARG A 130 -2.05 21.10 8.22
CA ARG A 130 -1.26 21.56 9.37
C ARG A 130 -2.04 21.54 10.69
N LYS A 131 -3.35 21.78 10.67
CA LYS A 131 -4.20 21.62 11.87
C LYS A 131 -4.33 20.15 12.26
N GLY A 132 -4.58 19.24 11.30
CA GLY A 132 -4.71 17.81 11.56
C GLY A 132 -3.50 17.22 12.28
N LEU A 133 -2.29 17.51 11.78
CA LEU A 133 -1.02 17.10 12.40
C LEU A 133 -0.80 17.66 13.82
N VAL A 134 -1.21 18.91 14.09
CA VAL A 134 -1.04 19.54 15.42
C VAL A 134 -2.11 19.06 16.41
N THR A 135 -3.31 18.70 15.94
CA THR A 135 -4.36 18.12 16.79
C THR A 135 -4.13 16.63 17.09
N GLU A 136 -3.47 15.87 16.21
CA GLU A 136 -3.17 14.44 16.44
C GLU A 136 -2.29 14.19 17.68
N ASP A 137 -1.28 15.03 17.91
CA ASP A 137 -0.40 14.94 19.09
C ASP A 137 -1.16 15.26 20.39
N CYS A 138 -2.19 16.11 20.32
CA CYS A 138 -2.93 16.58 21.50
C CYS A 138 -4.14 15.67 21.81
N GLU A 139 -4.88 15.20 20.81
CA GLU A 139 -6.08 14.36 20.99
C GLU A 139 -5.77 12.88 21.21
N SER A 140 -4.70 12.32 20.60
CA SER A 140 -4.29 10.93 20.88
C SER A 140 -3.91 10.73 22.34
N GLY A 141 -3.34 11.75 23.00
CA GLY A 141 -3.02 11.72 24.43
C GLY A 141 -4.24 11.82 25.34
N GLU A 142 -5.35 12.43 24.87
CA GLU A 142 -6.53 12.72 25.69
C GLU A 142 -7.65 11.67 25.54
N LEU A 143 -7.75 11.03 24.37
CA LEU A 143 -8.73 9.98 24.10
C LEU A 143 -8.33 8.63 24.74
N LEU A 144 -7.02 8.37 24.87
CA LEU A 144 -6.48 7.27 25.67
C LEU A 144 -6.77 7.41 27.17
N ARG A 145 -6.83 8.64 27.70
CA ARG A 145 -7.22 8.88 29.11
C ARG A 145 -8.71 8.65 29.37
N LYS A 146 -9.57 8.73 28.35
CA LYS A 146 -11.02 8.49 28.50
C LYS A 146 -11.42 7.01 28.44
N LEU A 147 -10.61 6.16 27.80
CA LEU A 147 -10.82 4.71 27.75
C LEU A 147 -10.37 3.97 29.04
N GLU A 148 -9.65 4.66 29.93
CA GLU A 148 -9.17 4.12 31.22
C GLU A 148 -10.26 4.01 32.32
N GLY A 149 -11.52 4.36 32.03
CA GLY A 149 -12.62 4.35 32.99
C GLY A 149 -13.45 3.06 33.02
N GLY A 150 -12.86 1.92 33.38
CA GLY A 150 -13.58 0.64 33.53
C GLY A 150 -12.86 -0.37 34.43
N THR A 151 -13.33 -0.54 35.67
CA THR A 151 -12.60 -1.07 36.83
C THR A 151 -12.32 -2.59 36.85
N LEU A 152 -12.36 -3.30 35.72
CA LEU A 152 -12.08 -4.76 35.69
C LEU A 152 -11.19 -5.24 34.52
N ASP A 153 -10.94 -4.42 33.49
CA ASP A 153 -10.00 -4.69 32.38
C ASP A 153 -8.61 -4.01 32.54
N PHE A 154 -8.46 -3.24 33.61
CA PHE A 154 -7.38 -2.24 33.78
C PHE A 154 -5.97 -2.84 33.92
N CYS A 155 -5.83 -4.00 34.55
CA CYS A 155 -4.52 -4.60 34.80
C CYS A 155 -3.91 -5.21 33.54
N PHE A 156 -4.73 -5.88 32.71
CA PHE A 156 -4.28 -6.46 31.45
C PHE A 156 -4.02 -5.37 30.40
N GLY A 157 -4.89 -4.35 30.35
CA GLY A 157 -4.73 -3.18 29.47
C GLY A 157 -3.47 -2.36 29.77
N GLN A 158 -3.15 -2.08 31.04
CA GLN A 158 -1.92 -1.35 31.39
C GLN A 158 -0.64 -2.13 31.09
N VAL A 159 -0.66 -3.45 31.27
CA VAL A 159 0.48 -4.32 30.95
C VAL A 159 0.68 -4.38 29.43
N LEU A 160 -0.38 -4.59 28.66
CA LEU A 160 -0.35 -4.53 27.19
C LEU A 160 0.12 -3.17 26.67
N TRP A 161 -0.37 -2.09 27.27
CA TRP A 161 0.05 -0.73 26.94
C TRP A 161 1.55 -0.51 27.20
N LYS A 162 2.05 -0.93 28.36
CA LYS A 162 3.48 -0.84 28.69
C LYS A 162 4.34 -1.69 27.75
N ILE A 163 3.89 -2.89 27.42
CA ILE A 163 4.59 -3.78 26.47
C ILE A 163 4.60 -3.15 25.06
N SER A 164 3.48 -2.61 24.61
CA SER A 164 3.37 -1.89 23.33
C SER A 164 4.35 -0.72 23.27
N LYS A 165 4.37 0.12 24.32
CA LYS A 165 5.27 1.28 24.40
C LYS A 165 6.76 0.89 24.51
N LEU A 166 7.05 -0.24 25.16
CA LEU A 166 8.39 -0.79 25.24
C LEU A 166 8.88 -1.31 23.88
N TRP A 167 7.98 -1.86 23.06
CA TRP A 167 8.27 -2.32 21.69
C TRP A 167 8.34 -1.18 20.67
N GLU A 168 7.59 -0.10 20.90
CA GLU A 168 7.60 1.09 20.06
C GLU A 168 8.96 1.80 20.06
N LEU A 169 9.70 1.78 21.17
CA LEU A 169 11.03 2.39 21.30
C LEU A 169 12.09 1.80 20.35
N PRO A 170 12.39 0.48 20.36
CA PRO A 170 13.38 -0.09 19.45
C PRO A 170 12.96 0.04 17.98
N VAL A 171 11.67 -0.13 17.68
CA VAL A 171 11.15 0.00 16.30
C VAL A 171 11.28 1.44 15.82
N SER A 172 10.87 2.42 16.62
CA SER A 172 10.96 3.85 16.25
C SER A 172 12.40 4.33 16.11
N VAL A 173 13.34 3.84 16.93
CA VAL A 173 14.77 4.15 16.79
C VAL A 173 15.31 3.57 15.47
N LEU A 174 14.96 2.34 15.15
CA LEU A 174 15.38 1.67 13.93
C LEU A 174 14.80 2.34 12.67
N LEU A 175 13.54 2.78 12.72
CA LEU A 175 12.93 3.57 11.66
C LEU A 175 13.59 4.95 11.53
N LYS A 176 13.89 5.65 12.62
CA LYS A 176 14.59 6.96 12.59
C LYS A 176 16.02 6.88 12.04
N LEU A 177 16.68 5.72 12.19
CA LEU A 177 18.01 5.46 11.65
C LEU A 177 18.02 5.20 10.14
N THR A 178 16.88 4.80 9.57
CA THR A 178 16.79 4.34 8.17
C THR A 178 15.80 5.16 7.32
N ILE A 179 14.92 5.95 7.93
CA ILE A 179 14.03 6.89 7.26
C ILE A 179 14.52 8.31 7.56
N PRO A 180 14.97 9.05 6.54
CA PRO A 180 15.34 10.45 6.68
C PRO A 180 14.17 11.31 7.20
N GLN A 181 14.42 12.12 8.22
CA GLN A 181 13.47 13.13 8.67
C GLN A 181 13.61 14.38 7.80
N ALA A 182 12.50 14.84 7.21
CA ALA A 182 12.45 16.01 6.35
C ALA A 182 12.21 17.33 7.11
N SER A 183 11.60 17.25 8.31
CA SER A 183 11.23 18.42 9.10
C SER A 183 12.44 19.03 9.82
N PRO A 184 12.65 20.37 9.75
CA PRO A 184 13.76 21.03 10.43
C PRO A 184 13.69 20.96 11.97
N SER A 185 12.48 20.81 12.52
CA SER A 185 12.22 20.79 13.97
C SER A 185 12.63 19.48 14.66
N GLU A 186 12.68 18.37 13.92
CA GLU A 186 13.06 17.06 14.46
C GLU A 186 14.50 16.66 14.11
N TRP A 187 15.26 17.59 13.53
CA TRP A 187 16.57 17.30 12.99
C TRP A 187 17.56 16.87 14.07
N ASN A 188 18.17 15.70 13.88
CA ASN A 188 19.31 15.26 14.68
C ASN A 188 20.48 14.86 13.76
N ARG A 189 21.66 15.39 14.06
CA ARG A 189 22.89 15.12 13.32
C ARG A 189 23.20 13.63 13.24
N PHE A 190 22.99 12.90 14.34
CA PHE A 190 23.27 11.47 14.39
C PHE A 190 22.36 10.69 13.43
N TYR A 191 21.05 10.93 13.49
CA TYR A 191 20.08 10.24 12.63
C TYR A 191 20.30 10.59 11.15
N ARG A 192 20.60 11.84 10.78
CA ARG A 192 20.85 12.20 9.37
C ARG A 192 22.11 11.53 8.80
N SER A 193 23.16 11.46 9.61
CA SER A 193 24.41 10.80 9.19
C SER A 193 24.26 9.28 9.13
N ALA A 194 23.53 8.69 10.08
CA ALA A 194 23.16 7.28 10.05
C ALA A 194 22.31 6.93 8.83
N ASN A 195 21.35 7.78 8.45
CA ASN A 195 20.53 7.60 7.25
C ASN A 195 21.39 7.57 5.98
N ILE A 196 22.39 8.44 5.85
CA ILE A 196 23.31 8.44 4.69
C ILE A 196 24.08 7.12 4.58
N ALA A 197 24.47 6.52 5.71
CA ALA A 197 25.17 5.23 5.73
C ALA A 197 24.21 4.06 5.46
N LEU A 198 23.05 4.04 6.11
CA LEU A 198 22.16 2.88 6.21
C LEU A 198 21.13 2.80 5.08
N CYS A 199 20.63 3.91 4.53
CA CYS A 199 19.63 3.87 3.45
C CYS A 199 20.13 3.12 2.20
N PRO A 200 21.35 3.38 1.68
CA PRO A 200 21.86 2.66 0.51
C PRO A 200 22.02 1.17 0.77
N LEU A 201 22.41 0.79 2.00
CA LEU A 201 22.60 -0.60 2.39
C LEU A 201 21.27 -1.35 2.54
N ALA A 202 20.27 -0.70 3.14
CA ALA A 202 18.93 -1.25 3.27
C ALA A 202 18.25 -1.41 1.89
N LEU A 203 18.37 -0.43 1.00
CA LEU A 203 17.85 -0.57 -0.36
C LEU A 203 18.55 -1.70 -1.13
N LEU A 204 19.86 -1.83 -0.95
CA LEU A 204 20.63 -2.90 -1.58
C LEU A 204 20.19 -4.29 -1.10
N SER A 205 19.87 -4.46 0.19
CA SER A 205 19.39 -5.75 0.70
C SER A 205 18.03 -6.14 0.13
N SER A 206 17.13 -5.17 -0.11
CA SER A 206 15.86 -5.43 -0.82
C SER A 206 16.07 -5.78 -2.30
N CYS A 207 17.07 -5.19 -2.95
CA CYS A 207 17.40 -5.50 -4.34
C CYS A 207 18.09 -6.87 -4.53
N ASN A 208 18.26 -7.68 -3.48
CA ASN A 208 18.87 -9.02 -3.57
C ASN A 208 18.15 -9.94 -4.59
N ALA A 209 16.85 -9.72 -4.83
CA ALA A 209 16.09 -10.43 -5.86
C ALA A 209 16.42 -10.02 -7.31
N PHE A 210 16.96 -8.81 -7.51
CA PHE A 210 17.37 -8.31 -8.84
C PHE A 210 18.88 -8.48 -9.08
N MET A 211 19.69 -8.37 -8.03
CA MET A 211 21.14 -8.51 -8.11
C MET A 211 21.66 -9.16 -6.82
N PRO A 212 22.23 -10.38 -6.87
CA PRO A 212 22.68 -11.07 -5.67
C PRO A 212 23.74 -10.25 -4.92
N LEU A 213 23.63 -10.16 -3.60
CA LEU A 213 24.55 -9.40 -2.73
C LEU A 213 26.05 -9.73 -2.90
N ASN A 214 26.33 -10.93 -3.41
CA ASN A 214 27.67 -11.43 -3.70
C ASN A 214 28.15 -11.16 -5.13
N HIS A 215 27.47 -10.31 -5.91
CA HIS A 215 27.89 -10.03 -7.28
C HIS A 215 29.33 -9.49 -7.27
N PRO A 216 30.29 -10.16 -7.93
CA PRO A 216 31.68 -9.75 -7.90
C PRO A 216 31.84 -8.46 -8.70
N VAL A 217 32.37 -7.41 -8.07
CA VAL A 217 32.72 -6.16 -8.76
C VAL A 217 34.12 -6.33 -9.34
N ILE A 218 34.21 -6.59 -10.66
CA ILE A 218 35.47 -6.91 -11.37
C ILE A 218 36.32 -5.64 -11.64
N PHE A 219 35.80 -4.44 -11.37
CA PHE A 219 36.29 -3.20 -11.97
C PHE A 219 37.64 -2.66 -11.42
N LEU A 220 38.12 -3.08 -10.24
CA LEU A 220 39.28 -2.44 -9.61
C LEU A 220 40.49 -3.35 -9.31
N LEU A 221 40.32 -4.66 -9.15
CA LEU A 221 41.42 -5.60 -8.89
C LEU A 221 41.13 -6.98 -9.54
N PRO A 222 41.98 -7.48 -10.47
CA PRO A 222 41.71 -8.70 -11.25
C PRO A 222 41.56 -10.00 -10.44
N ASN A 223 42.00 -10.04 -9.18
CA ASN A 223 42.12 -11.27 -8.37
C ASN A 223 41.37 -11.24 -7.02
N THR A 224 40.52 -10.23 -6.76
CA THR A 224 39.79 -10.13 -5.48
C THR A 224 38.29 -9.94 -5.71
N HIS A 225 37.49 -10.94 -5.32
CA HIS A 225 36.04 -10.88 -5.34
C HIS A 225 35.53 -10.06 -4.15
N PHE A 226 35.41 -8.75 -4.32
CA PHE A 226 34.75 -7.91 -3.30
C PHE A 226 33.23 -7.97 -3.46
N PRO A 227 32.48 -8.28 -2.39
CA PRO A 227 31.03 -8.30 -2.46
C PRO A 227 30.49 -6.87 -2.53
N LEU A 228 29.47 -6.67 -3.34
CA LEU A 228 28.94 -5.34 -3.68
C LEU A 228 28.43 -4.56 -2.46
N TRP A 229 27.89 -5.25 -1.44
CA TRP A 229 27.45 -4.63 -0.19
C TRP A 229 28.59 -3.94 0.57
N LEU A 230 29.81 -4.48 0.51
CA LEU A 230 30.96 -3.95 1.22
C LEU A 230 31.46 -2.66 0.54
N VAL A 231 31.45 -2.62 -0.79
CA VAL A 231 31.77 -1.40 -1.57
C VAL A 231 30.77 -0.28 -1.24
N VAL A 232 29.47 -0.60 -1.25
CA VAL A 232 28.42 0.36 -0.91
C VAL A 232 28.54 0.83 0.54
N LEU A 233 28.86 -0.08 1.48
CA LEU A 233 29.06 0.25 2.90
C LEU A 233 30.22 1.22 3.11
N PHE A 234 31.38 0.98 2.48
CA PHE A 234 32.53 1.87 2.60
C PHE A 234 32.25 3.23 1.97
N ALA A 235 31.63 3.27 0.79
CA ALA A 235 31.26 4.51 0.12
C ALA A 235 30.25 5.31 0.95
N SER A 236 29.15 4.69 1.39
CA SER A 236 28.09 5.37 2.16
C SER A 236 28.57 5.82 3.54
N SER A 237 29.39 5.00 4.21
CA SER A 237 29.98 5.34 5.52
C SER A 237 30.98 6.49 5.40
N SER A 238 31.80 6.52 4.35
CA SER A 238 32.73 7.64 4.11
C SER A 238 31.99 8.97 3.90
N LEU A 239 30.87 8.92 3.16
CA LEU A 239 30.01 10.08 2.93
C LEU A 239 29.28 10.52 4.21
N ALA A 240 28.84 9.56 5.03
CA ALA A 240 28.19 9.82 6.31
C ALA A 240 29.14 10.50 7.31
N VAL A 241 30.40 10.05 7.38
CA VAL A 241 31.42 10.68 8.23
C VAL A 241 31.72 12.11 7.75
N LEU A 242 31.85 12.31 6.44
CA LEU A 242 32.05 13.65 5.87
C LEU A 242 30.90 14.59 6.24
N HIS A 243 29.65 14.15 6.08
CA HIS A 243 28.47 14.92 6.45
C HIS A 243 28.40 15.19 7.96
N PHE A 244 28.76 14.23 8.81
CA PHE A 244 28.79 14.42 10.27
C PHE A 244 29.80 15.49 10.70
N VAL A 245 30.93 15.61 9.99
CA VAL A 245 31.99 16.59 10.28
C VAL A 245 31.65 17.97 9.74
N VAL A 246 31.08 18.05 8.53
CA VAL A 246 30.82 19.31 7.80
C VAL A 246 29.52 19.98 8.24
N GLU A 247 28.43 19.22 8.37
CA GLU A 247 27.09 19.78 8.52
C GLU A 247 26.77 20.04 10.01
N LYS A 248 26.96 21.30 10.43
CA LYS A 248 26.74 21.70 11.83
C LYS A 248 25.38 22.31 12.15
N GLU A 249 24.62 22.70 11.13
CA GLU A 249 23.35 23.42 11.28
C GLU A 249 22.20 22.66 10.61
N PRO A 250 20.96 22.80 11.13
CA PRO A 250 19.79 22.23 10.49
C PRO A 250 19.52 22.91 9.14
N PRO A 251 18.98 22.18 8.14
CA PRO A 251 18.61 22.76 6.85
C PRO A 251 17.53 23.82 7.04
N LYS A 252 17.67 24.95 6.33
CA LYS A 252 16.76 26.11 6.43
C LYS A 252 15.39 25.87 5.78
N THR A 253 15.28 24.87 4.91
CA THR A 253 14.08 24.51 4.14
C THR A 253 13.98 23.00 4.00
N GLU A 254 12.75 22.49 3.86
CA GLU A 254 12.52 21.08 3.55
C GLU A 254 13.09 20.75 2.15
N GLU A 255 14.04 19.82 2.12
CA GLU A 255 14.62 19.37 0.85
C GLU A 255 13.76 18.27 0.23
N ILE A 256 13.20 18.53 -0.95
CA ILE A 256 12.42 17.54 -1.74
C ILE A 256 13.18 16.21 -1.90
N ARG A 257 14.50 16.25 -2.08
CA ARG A 257 15.33 15.03 -2.18
C ARG A 257 15.22 14.15 -0.93
N VAL A 258 15.25 14.76 0.25
CA VAL A 258 15.16 14.04 1.54
C VAL A 258 13.77 13.45 1.70
N VAL A 259 12.72 14.18 1.32
CA VAL A 259 11.32 13.70 1.32
C VAL A 259 11.15 12.50 0.39
N VAL A 260 11.72 12.55 -0.82
CA VAL A 260 11.65 11.43 -1.77
C VAL A 260 12.40 10.19 -1.24
N ILE A 261 13.59 10.36 -0.66
CA ILE A 261 14.33 9.24 -0.06
C ILE A 261 13.57 8.67 1.15
N ALA A 262 13.00 9.53 2.00
CA ALA A 262 12.16 9.12 3.12
C ALA A 262 10.96 8.30 2.67
N PHE A 263 10.27 8.74 1.62
CA PHE A 263 9.17 8.00 1.03
C PHE A 263 9.60 6.61 0.52
N VAL A 264 10.71 6.52 -0.22
CA VAL A 264 11.23 5.23 -0.71
C VAL A 264 11.62 4.30 0.44
N MET A 265 12.24 4.83 1.49
CA MET A 265 12.61 4.05 2.68
C MET A 265 11.39 3.60 3.49
N SER A 266 10.33 4.41 3.58
CA SER A 266 9.06 4.00 4.17
C SER A 266 8.43 2.84 3.40
N VAL A 267 8.40 2.91 2.06
CA VAL A 267 7.90 1.83 1.19
C VAL A 267 8.70 0.54 1.39
N PHE A 268 10.03 0.63 1.47
CA PHE A 268 10.90 -0.52 1.77
C PHE A 268 10.51 -1.21 3.09
N TRP A 269 10.30 -0.43 4.16
CA TRP A 269 9.94 -1.00 5.46
C TRP A 269 8.55 -1.61 5.46
N ILE A 270 7.56 -0.94 4.87
CA ILE A 270 6.21 -1.49 4.72
C ILE A 270 6.28 -2.82 3.96
N SER A 271 7.06 -2.88 2.87
CA SER A 271 7.22 -4.12 2.08
C SER A 271 7.90 -5.25 2.85
N THR A 272 8.93 -4.93 3.64
CA THR A 272 9.65 -5.92 4.45
C THR A 272 8.75 -6.46 5.55
N MET A 273 8.03 -5.58 6.26
CA MET A 273 7.09 -5.97 7.31
C MET A 273 5.91 -6.77 6.76
N ALA A 274 5.36 -6.38 5.60
CA ALA A 274 4.32 -7.13 4.92
C ALA A 274 4.81 -8.54 4.55
N GLY A 275 6.03 -8.67 4.01
CA GLY A 275 6.64 -9.97 3.70
C GLY A 275 6.76 -10.88 4.92
N GLU A 276 7.29 -10.37 6.04
CA GLU A 276 7.38 -11.15 7.28
C GLU A 276 6.01 -11.52 7.86
N LEU A 277 5.02 -10.62 7.73
CA LEU A 277 3.65 -10.90 8.12
C LEU A 277 3.06 -12.06 7.29
N LEU A 278 3.23 -12.04 5.96
CA LEU A 278 2.76 -13.11 5.09
C LEU A 278 3.45 -14.44 5.39
N ASN A 279 4.75 -14.43 5.70
CA ASN A 279 5.49 -15.61 6.12
C ASN A 279 4.91 -16.19 7.43
N CYS A 280 4.61 -15.33 8.41
CA CYS A 280 3.96 -15.74 9.66
C CYS A 280 2.56 -16.32 9.42
N LEU A 281 1.76 -15.69 8.56
CA LEU A 281 0.42 -16.15 8.21
C LEU A 281 0.46 -17.49 7.46
N GLY A 282 1.43 -17.68 6.57
CA GLY A 282 1.68 -18.95 5.90
C GLY A 282 2.05 -20.07 6.87
N ALA A 283 2.95 -19.79 7.82
CA ALA A 283 3.31 -20.73 8.88
C ALA A 283 2.11 -21.08 9.77
N LEU A 284 1.31 -20.07 10.16
CA LEU A 284 0.09 -20.29 10.95
C LEU A 284 -0.92 -21.17 10.22
N GLY A 285 -1.15 -20.94 8.93
CA GLY A 285 -2.09 -21.77 8.18
C GLY A 285 -1.59 -23.19 7.91
N ALA A 286 -0.27 -23.38 7.80
CA ALA A 286 0.32 -24.71 7.80
C ALA A 286 0.08 -25.45 9.12
N LEU A 287 0.22 -24.75 10.26
CA LEU A 287 -0.08 -25.29 11.59
C LEU A 287 -1.58 -25.62 11.76
N LEU A 288 -2.47 -24.76 11.25
CA LEU A 288 -3.92 -24.95 11.29
C LEU A 288 -4.42 -25.98 10.26
N LYS A 289 -3.54 -26.60 9.46
CA LYS A 289 -3.86 -27.54 8.39
C LYS A 289 -4.93 -27.00 7.44
N LEU A 290 -4.89 -25.69 7.16
CA LEU A 290 -5.83 -25.08 6.24
C LEU A 290 -5.46 -25.44 4.78
N PRO A 291 -6.46 -25.72 3.93
CA PRO A 291 -6.27 -25.87 2.50
C PRO A 291 -5.46 -24.69 1.91
N PRO A 292 -4.43 -24.94 1.06
CA PRO A 292 -3.64 -23.86 0.44
C PRO A 292 -4.48 -22.83 -0.33
N ALA A 293 -5.60 -23.26 -0.92
CA ALA A 293 -6.56 -22.39 -1.57
C ALA A 293 -7.22 -21.40 -0.59
N LEU A 294 -7.58 -21.86 0.62
CA LEU A 294 -8.15 -21.01 1.67
C LEU A 294 -7.14 -19.99 2.19
N LEU A 295 -5.90 -20.43 2.38
CA LEU A 295 -4.82 -19.56 2.82
C LEU A 295 -4.60 -18.40 1.86
N GLY A 296 -4.52 -18.69 0.55
CA GLY A 296 -4.28 -17.69 -0.50
C GLY A 296 -5.41 -16.68 -0.69
N LEU A 297 -6.67 -17.13 -0.66
CA LEU A 297 -7.84 -16.29 -0.94
C LEU A 297 -8.30 -15.46 0.26
N THR A 298 -7.95 -15.86 1.49
CA THR A 298 -8.45 -15.21 2.71
C THR A 298 -7.31 -14.64 3.56
N VAL A 299 -6.54 -15.50 4.22
CA VAL A 299 -5.55 -15.09 5.21
C VAL A 299 -4.41 -14.29 4.57
N LEU A 300 -3.87 -14.73 3.43
CA LEU A 300 -2.83 -13.99 2.72
C LEU A 300 -3.38 -12.72 2.06
N ALA A 301 -4.62 -12.73 1.58
CA ALA A 301 -5.27 -11.53 1.05
C ALA A 301 -5.47 -10.46 2.13
N TRP A 302 -5.86 -10.86 3.35
CA TRP A 302 -5.89 -9.97 4.52
C TRP A 302 -4.48 -9.49 4.88
N GLY A 303 -3.49 -10.38 4.91
CA GLY A 303 -2.11 -10.04 5.24
C GLY A 303 -1.50 -8.98 4.33
N ASN A 304 -1.81 -9.04 3.03
CA ASN A 304 -1.35 -8.06 2.04
C ASN A 304 -1.97 -6.67 2.29
N SER A 305 -3.29 -6.62 2.46
CA SER A 305 -4.02 -5.34 2.55
C SER A 305 -4.34 -4.87 3.97
N VAL A 306 -3.86 -5.53 5.03
CA VAL A 306 -4.05 -5.04 6.40
C VAL A 306 -3.40 -3.67 6.59
N GLY A 307 -2.30 -3.40 5.87
CA GLY A 307 -1.65 -2.09 5.82
C GLY A 307 -2.60 -1.01 5.29
N ASP A 308 -3.35 -1.30 4.22
CA ASP A 308 -4.39 -0.40 3.68
C ASP A 308 -5.44 -0.08 4.74
N LEU A 309 -5.94 -1.11 5.44
CA LEU A 309 -6.93 -0.92 6.50
C LEU A 309 -6.42 0.04 7.58
N VAL A 310 -5.21 -0.21 8.09
CA VAL A 310 -4.64 0.60 9.17
C VAL A 310 -4.36 2.02 8.68
N ALA A 311 -3.80 2.19 7.48
CA ALA A 311 -3.48 3.49 6.90
C ALA A 311 -4.73 4.32 6.60
N ASP A 312 -5.72 3.76 5.89
CA ASP A 312 -6.92 4.49 5.50
C ASP A 312 -7.81 4.82 6.71
N VAL A 313 -7.90 3.92 7.69
CA VAL A 313 -8.62 4.22 8.95
C VAL A 313 -7.89 5.28 9.77
N ALA A 314 -6.55 5.29 9.78
CA ALA A 314 -5.78 6.34 10.44
C ALA A 314 -6.01 7.70 9.76
N VAL A 315 -5.97 7.77 8.43
CA VAL A 315 -6.26 9.01 7.67
C VAL A 315 -7.71 9.48 7.89
N ALA A 316 -8.66 8.56 7.97
CA ALA A 316 -10.05 8.88 8.29
C ALA A 316 -10.19 9.40 9.73
N LYS A 317 -9.43 8.84 10.68
CA LYS A 317 -9.33 9.30 12.07
C LYS A 317 -8.72 10.69 12.19
N ALA A 318 -7.74 11.00 11.34
CA ALA A 318 -7.11 12.32 11.23
C ALA A 318 -8.03 13.40 10.61
N GLY A 319 -9.32 13.12 10.42
CA GLY A 319 -10.30 14.06 9.88
C GLY A 319 -10.29 14.18 8.36
N GLN A 320 -9.60 13.28 7.63
CA GLN A 320 -9.51 13.29 6.17
C GLN A 320 -10.18 12.07 5.50
N PRO A 321 -11.46 11.76 5.78
CA PRO A 321 -12.10 10.54 5.29
C PRO A 321 -12.32 10.51 3.78
N ALA A 322 -12.49 11.67 3.13
CA ALA A 322 -12.55 11.73 1.66
C ALA A 322 -11.21 11.34 1.03
N MET A 323 -10.10 11.62 1.71
CA MET A 323 -8.76 11.21 1.28
C MET A 323 -8.58 9.70 1.43
N ALA A 324 -8.95 9.16 2.60
CA ALA A 324 -8.93 7.72 2.86
C ALA A 324 -9.75 6.94 1.82
N MET A 325 -10.97 7.39 1.52
CA MET A 325 -11.81 6.78 0.47
C MET A 325 -11.14 6.76 -0.91
N ALA A 326 -10.44 7.84 -1.29
CA ALA A 326 -9.71 7.88 -2.54
C ALA A 326 -8.54 6.89 -2.55
N GLY A 327 -7.85 6.73 -1.42
CA GLY A 327 -6.83 5.70 -1.18
C GLY A 327 -7.38 4.28 -1.39
N CYS A 328 -8.54 3.98 -0.81
CA CYS A 328 -9.17 2.67 -0.90
C CYS A 328 -9.54 2.23 -2.33
N PHE A 329 -9.73 3.16 -3.28
CA PHE A 329 -9.97 2.81 -4.69
C PHE A 329 -8.68 2.85 -5.52
N ALA A 330 -7.82 3.84 -5.27
CA ALA A 330 -6.61 4.05 -6.05
C ALA A 330 -5.53 2.99 -5.78
N GLY A 331 -5.37 2.56 -4.51
CA GLY A 331 -4.39 1.53 -4.11
C GLY A 331 -4.62 0.19 -4.81
N PRO A 332 -5.81 -0.43 -4.66
CA PRO A 332 -6.13 -1.68 -5.37
C PRO A 332 -6.05 -1.57 -6.90
N MET A 333 -6.44 -0.43 -7.46
CA MET A 333 -6.32 -0.19 -8.90
C MET A 333 -4.85 -0.13 -9.34
N PHE A 334 -3.97 0.50 -8.56
CA PHE A 334 -2.52 0.48 -8.81
C PHE A 334 -1.96 -0.95 -8.76
N ASN A 335 -2.32 -1.73 -7.74
CA ASN A 335 -1.90 -3.12 -7.61
C ASN A 335 -2.37 -3.97 -8.79
N MET A 336 -3.59 -3.74 -9.26
CA MET A 336 -4.17 -4.44 -10.41
C MET A 336 -3.53 -4.03 -11.74
N LEU A 337 -3.37 -2.74 -12.02
CA LEU A 337 -2.90 -2.28 -13.33
C LEU A 337 -1.38 -2.29 -13.44
N PHE A 338 -0.69 -1.74 -12.44
CA PHE A 338 0.77 -1.66 -12.44
C PHE A 338 1.38 -2.93 -11.86
N GLY A 339 0.91 -3.38 -10.70
CA GLY A 339 1.45 -4.57 -10.04
C GLY A 339 1.32 -5.85 -10.86
N LEU A 340 0.08 -6.27 -11.09
CA LEU A 340 -0.20 -7.43 -11.93
C LEU A 340 0.21 -7.19 -13.38
N GLY A 341 -0.04 -6.00 -13.93
CA GLY A 341 0.31 -5.69 -15.32
C GLY A 341 1.80 -5.83 -15.60
N THR A 342 2.68 -5.31 -14.72
CA THR A 342 4.13 -5.49 -14.88
C THR A 342 4.55 -6.95 -14.72
N ALA A 343 3.95 -7.69 -13.78
CA ALA A 343 4.18 -9.13 -13.62
C ALA A 343 3.80 -9.91 -14.89
N LEU A 344 2.66 -9.57 -15.51
CA LEU A 344 2.19 -10.16 -16.76
C LEU A 344 3.05 -9.78 -17.95
N VAL A 345 3.56 -8.54 -18.02
CA VAL A 345 4.50 -8.12 -19.07
C VAL A 345 5.78 -8.96 -18.99
N ILE A 346 6.31 -9.19 -17.78
CA ILE A 346 7.51 -10.02 -17.60
C ILE A 346 7.26 -11.45 -18.08
N GLN A 347 6.11 -12.05 -17.74
CA GLN A 347 5.81 -13.43 -18.15
C GLN A 347 5.54 -13.57 -19.64
N THR A 348 4.71 -12.69 -20.20
CA THR A 348 4.39 -12.70 -21.63
C THR A 348 5.59 -12.35 -22.51
N ALA A 349 6.54 -11.55 -22.01
CA ALA A 349 7.79 -11.28 -22.73
C ALA A 349 8.69 -12.52 -22.86
N ASN A 350 8.66 -13.44 -21.90
CA ASN A 350 9.46 -14.68 -21.96
C ASN A 350 8.89 -15.71 -22.96
N VAL A 351 7.59 -15.63 -23.24
CA VAL A 351 6.84 -16.59 -24.09
C VAL A 351 6.50 -15.98 -25.46
N TYR A 352 6.88 -14.73 -25.70
CA TYR A 352 6.58 -14.00 -26.94
C TYR A 352 7.11 -14.74 -28.18
N PRO A 353 6.31 -14.91 -29.26
CA PRO A 353 5.02 -14.28 -29.55
C PRO A 353 3.77 -15.07 -29.10
N GLU A 354 3.92 -16.21 -28.43
CA GLU A 354 2.79 -17.04 -28.01
C GLU A 354 2.00 -16.40 -26.87
N ALA A 355 0.72 -16.77 -26.75
CA ALA A 355 -0.13 -16.31 -25.67
C ALA A 355 0.19 -17.08 -24.38
N TYR A 356 0.18 -16.39 -23.25
CA TYR A 356 0.28 -17.05 -21.96
C TYR A 356 -1.10 -17.56 -21.54
N GLU A 357 -1.24 -18.87 -21.33
CA GLU A 357 -2.51 -19.49 -20.95
C GLU A 357 -2.86 -19.25 -19.47
N LEU A 358 -4.01 -18.65 -19.23
CA LEU A 358 -4.62 -18.52 -17.91
C LEU A 358 -5.56 -19.69 -17.65
N HIS A 359 -5.28 -20.42 -16.58
CA HIS A 359 -6.17 -21.48 -16.12
C HIS A 359 -7.39 -20.89 -15.39
N PHE A 360 -8.59 -21.30 -15.80
CA PHE A 360 -9.82 -20.90 -15.13
C PHE A 360 -9.95 -21.50 -13.73
N HIS A 361 -10.21 -20.62 -12.77
CA HIS A 361 -10.59 -20.91 -11.39
C HIS A 361 -11.88 -20.18 -11.01
N VAL A 362 -12.79 -20.92 -10.37
CA VAL A 362 -14.10 -20.40 -9.92
C VAL A 362 -13.91 -19.31 -8.86
N SER A 363 -12.94 -19.46 -7.96
CA SER A 363 -12.67 -18.51 -6.87
C SER A 363 -12.31 -17.11 -7.37
N ILE A 364 -11.59 -17.01 -8.49
CA ILE A 364 -11.24 -15.73 -9.12
C ILE A 364 -12.48 -15.05 -9.68
N VAL A 365 -13.39 -15.81 -10.31
CA VAL A 365 -14.66 -15.27 -10.82
C VAL A 365 -15.52 -14.73 -9.66
N VAL A 366 -15.57 -15.46 -8.54
CA VAL A 366 -16.27 -14.97 -7.35
C VAL A 366 -15.66 -13.67 -6.83
N ALA A 367 -14.33 -13.57 -6.76
CA ALA A 367 -13.66 -12.32 -6.37
C ALA A 367 -14.05 -11.16 -7.30
N PHE A 368 -14.11 -11.36 -8.62
CA PHE A 368 -14.60 -10.34 -9.56
C PHE A 368 -16.04 -9.92 -9.29
N VAL A 369 -16.95 -10.88 -9.07
CA VAL A 369 -18.37 -10.57 -8.80
C VAL A 369 -18.50 -9.69 -7.56
N PHE A 370 -17.86 -10.05 -6.46
CA PHE A 370 -17.91 -9.25 -5.23
C PHE A 370 -17.20 -7.90 -5.37
N LEU A 371 -16.08 -7.85 -6.11
CA LEU A 371 -15.42 -6.59 -6.45
C LEU A 371 -16.37 -5.67 -7.22
N PHE A 372 -17.01 -6.16 -8.28
CA PHE A 372 -17.97 -5.37 -9.06
C PHE A 372 -19.16 -4.91 -8.23
N LEU A 373 -19.72 -5.77 -7.38
CA LEU A 373 -20.80 -5.39 -6.46
C LEU A 373 -20.37 -4.28 -5.50
N SER A 374 -19.15 -4.35 -4.96
CA SER A 374 -18.63 -3.30 -4.06
C SER A 374 -18.42 -1.96 -4.78
N LEU A 375 -17.87 -1.98 -6.00
CA LEU A 375 -17.58 -0.77 -6.78
C LEU A 375 -18.84 -0.13 -7.34
N MET A 376 -19.71 -0.91 -7.99
CA MET A 376 -20.99 -0.42 -8.51
C MET A 376 -21.90 0.02 -7.37
N GLY A 377 -21.96 -0.74 -6.27
CA GLY A 377 -22.73 -0.35 -5.09
C GLY A 377 -22.26 0.98 -4.52
N SER A 378 -20.95 1.16 -4.38
CA SER A 378 -20.38 2.42 -3.86
C SER A 378 -20.66 3.59 -4.79
N LEU A 379 -20.50 3.39 -6.11
CA LEU A 379 -20.82 4.42 -7.10
C LEU A 379 -22.30 4.83 -7.02
N LEU A 380 -23.22 3.85 -7.04
CA LEU A 380 -24.66 4.10 -7.04
C LEU A 380 -25.14 4.75 -5.74
N VAL A 381 -24.75 4.21 -4.58
CA VAL A 381 -25.21 4.72 -3.28
C VAL A 381 -24.67 6.13 -3.02
N VAL A 382 -23.39 6.38 -3.31
CA VAL A 382 -22.80 7.71 -3.09
C VAL A 382 -23.39 8.75 -4.05
N ILE A 383 -23.66 8.40 -5.31
CA ILE A 383 -24.36 9.30 -6.25
C ILE A 383 -25.79 9.57 -5.77
N TRP A 384 -26.52 8.54 -5.33
CA TRP A 384 -27.90 8.66 -4.85
C TRP A 384 -28.00 9.60 -3.65
N TYR A 385 -27.04 9.53 -2.73
CA TYR A 385 -26.95 10.40 -1.55
C TYR A 385 -26.25 11.75 -1.84
N ARG A 386 -26.19 12.17 -3.11
CA ARG A 386 -25.58 13.45 -3.55
C ARG A 386 -24.15 13.63 -3.04
N PHE A 387 -23.33 12.60 -3.23
CA PHE A 387 -21.92 12.56 -2.85
C PHE A 387 -21.66 12.69 -1.34
N ARG A 388 -22.63 12.29 -0.52
CA ARG A 388 -22.44 12.07 0.92
C ARG A 388 -22.44 10.58 1.21
N VAL A 389 -21.42 10.10 1.90
CA VAL A 389 -21.31 8.69 2.30
C VAL A 389 -22.12 8.49 3.58
N PRO A 390 -23.18 7.65 3.57
CA PRO A 390 -23.99 7.40 4.76
C PRO A 390 -23.38 6.28 5.62
N ARG A 391 -23.55 6.35 6.95
CA ARG A 391 -23.05 5.31 7.89
C ARG A 391 -23.58 3.91 7.58
N PHE A 392 -24.84 3.79 7.15
CA PHE A 392 -25.43 2.47 6.86
C PHE A 392 -24.70 1.76 5.72
N TRP A 393 -24.16 2.51 4.75
CA TRP A 393 -23.42 1.94 3.62
C TRP A 393 -22.17 1.21 4.09
N GLY A 394 -21.51 1.73 5.14
CA GLY A 394 -20.37 1.05 5.75
C GLY A 394 -20.71 -0.34 6.28
N PHE A 395 -21.84 -0.48 6.96
CA PHE A 395 -22.32 -1.80 7.42
C PHE A 395 -22.68 -2.73 6.24
N CYS A 396 -23.29 -2.19 5.18
CA CYS A 396 -23.59 -2.97 3.97
C CYS A 396 -22.32 -3.53 3.31
N LEU A 397 -21.26 -2.71 3.21
CA LEU A 397 -19.99 -3.13 2.61
C LEU A 397 -19.24 -4.16 3.47
N VAL A 398 -19.24 -4.01 4.79
CA VAL A 398 -18.68 -5.03 5.70
C VAL A 398 -19.46 -6.34 5.57
N GLY A 399 -20.80 -6.28 5.50
CA GLY A 399 -21.63 -7.47 5.24
C GLY A 399 -21.34 -8.13 3.90
N LEU A 400 -21.14 -7.32 2.84
CA LEU A 400 -20.74 -7.81 1.52
C LEU A 400 -19.40 -8.54 1.60
N TYR A 401 -18.42 -8.03 2.35
CA TYR A 401 -17.15 -8.71 2.54
C TYR A 401 -17.27 -10.02 3.35
N ILE A 402 -18.07 -10.03 4.42
CA ILE A 402 -18.31 -11.25 5.21
C ILE A 402 -18.95 -12.34 4.34
N SER A 403 -19.91 -11.96 3.48
CA SER A 403 -20.52 -12.91 2.53
C SER A 403 -19.52 -13.40 1.47
N PHE A 404 -18.63 -12.53 0.96
CA PHE A 404 -17.52 -12.95 0.09
C PHE A 404 -16.64 -14.01 0.75
N ILE A 405 -16.25 -13.80 2.02
CA ILE A 405 -15.47 -14.78 2.78
C ILE A 405 -16.25 -16.08 2.94
N ALA A 406 -17.53 -16.02 3.33
CA ALA A 406 -18.36 -17.20 3.49
C ALA A 406 -18.48 -18.03 2.20
N VAL A 407 -18.75 -17.38 1.06
CA VAL A 407 -18.82 -18.04 -0.25
C VAL A 407 -17.46 -18.64 -0.63
N SER A 408 -16.37 -17.91 -0.43
CA SER A 408 -15.01 -18.40 -0.71
C SER A 408 -14.65 -19.61 0.16
N LEU A 409 -15.07 -19.62 1.42
CA LEU A 409 -14.91 -20.75 2.33
C LEU A 409 -15.68 -21.98 1.86
N VAL A 410 -16.91 -21.79 1.40
CA VAL A 410 -17.76 -22.87 0.88
C VAL A 410 -17.14 -23.48 -0.38
N ILE A 411 -16.73 -22.66 -1.33
CA ILE A 411 -16.10 -23.12 -2.57
C ILE A 411 -14.83 -23.92 -2.27
N ALA A 412 -13.98 -23.43 -1.37
CA ALA A 412 -12.76 -24.14 -1.05
C ALA A 412 -12.99 -25.46 -0.30
N LYS A 413 -14.07 -25.59 0.46
CA LYS A 413 -14.48 -26.89 1.05
C LYS A 413 -14.92 -27.90 0.00
N PHE A 414 -15.52 -27.46 -1.10
CA PHE A 414 -15.96 -28.34 -2.19
C PHE A 414 -14.88 -28.61 -3.24
N ALA A 415 -13.81 -27.82 -3.25
CA ALA A 415 -12.67 -27.96 -4.15
C ALA A 415 -11.50 -28.75 -3.55
N ALA A 416 -11.52 -29.03 -2.24
CA ALA A 416 -10.59 -29.89 -1.50
C ALA A 416 -11.18 -31.30 -1.38
#